data_AF-A0A1G9UCX8-F1
#
_entry.id   AF-A0A1G9UCX8-F1
#
_cell.length_a   1.000
_cell.length_b   1.000
_cell.length_c   1.000
_cell.angle_alpha   90.00
_cell.angle_beta   90.00
_cell.angle_gamma   90.00
#
_symmetry.space_group_name_H-M   'P 1'
#
loop_
_entity.id
_entity.type
_entity.pdbx_description
1 polymer ?
#
loop_
_entity_poly.entity_id
_entity_poly.type
_entity_poly.pdbx_seq_one_letter_code
_entity_poly.pdbx_strand_id
1 'polypeptide(L)'
;MAKMDVPVQLSNELFEFLQGEKLVLLGTVEADSKAPGVSAISWVKSCDEKRIRFSVTTNSRIIANIKANPQVVLTVVGLESVYSIKGL
;
A
#
# COMPACT_ATOMS: atom_id res chain seq x y z
N MET A 1 -22.80 -7.62 13.65
CA MET A 1 -21.50 -6.94 13.48
C MET A 1 -21.80 -5.50 13.07
N ALA A 2 -21.29 -4.51 13.80
CA ALA A 2 -21.47 -3.11 13.43
C ALA A 2 -20.85 -2.87 12.04
N LYS A 3 -21.60 -2.26 11.14
CA LYS A 3 -21.10 -1.84 9.83
C LYS A 3 -20.16 -0.65 10.10
N MET A 4 -18.87 -0.92 10.27
CA MET A 4 -17.87 0.13 10.25
C MET A 4 -17.83 0.67 8.83
N ASP A 5 -18.20 1.93 8.65
CA ASP A 5 -17.99 2.63 7.38
C ASP A 5 -16.48 2.68 7.13
N VAL A 6 -16.02 1.86 6.19
CA VAL A 6 -14.61 1.83 5.79
C VAL A 6 -14.35 3.10 4.96
N PRO A 7 -13.40 3.97 5.38
CA PRO A 7 -13.09 5.17 4.61
C PRO A 7 -12.66 4.83 3.19
N VAL A 8 -13.16 5.60 2.21
CA VAL A 8 -12.86 5.43 0.78
C VAL A 8 -11.78 6.40 0.28
N GLN A 9 -11.20 7.20 1.18
CA GLN A 9 -10.17 8.18 0.89
C GLN A 9 -9.27 8.40 2.11
N LEU A 10 -8.06 8.92 1.87
CA LEU A 10 -7.11 9.29 2.90
C LEU A 10 -7.66 10.45 3.73
N SER A 11 -7.43 10.42 5.04
CA SER A 11 -7.54 11.63 5.86
C SER A 11 -6.44 12.62 5.47
N ASN A 12 -6.64 13.90 5.77
CA ASN A 12 -5.61 14.92 5.56
C ASN A 12 -4.31 14.54 6.30
N GLU A 13 -4.41 14.03 7.52
CA GLU A 13 -3.26 13.58 8.31
C GLU A 13 -2.49 12.44 7.63
N LEU A 14 -3.19 11.43 7.09
CA LEU A 14 -2.57 10.31 6.39
C LEU A 14 -2.00 10.72 5.03
N PHE A 15 -2.68 11.63 4.33
CA PHE A 15 -2.19 12.23 3.09
C PHE A 15 -0.85 12.92 3.31
N GLU A 16 -0.77 13.81 4.32
CA GLU A 16 0.44 14.55 4.70
C GLU A 16 1.52 13.62 5.25
N PHE A 17 1.15 12.64 6.07
CA PHE A 17 2.08 11.65 6.61
C PHE A 17 2.85 10.93 5.51
N LEU A 18 2.20 10.63 4.38
CA LEU A 18 2.80 9.94 3.24
C LEU A 18 3.61 10.87 2.29
N GLN A 19 3.72 12.18 2.53
CA GLN A 19 4.47 13.09 1.65
C GLN A 19 6.00 12.99 1.78
N GLY A 20 6.51 12.32 2.82
CA GLY A 20 7.94 12.10 3.07
C GLY A 20 8.39 10.65 2.88
N GLU A 21 9.67 10.37 3.15
CA GLU A 21 10.18 8.99 3.16
C GLU A 21 9.59 8.21 4.35
N LYS A 22 8.72 7.24 4.05
CA LYS A 22 8.05 6.40 5.05
C LYS A 22 8.28 4.94 4.74
N LEU A 23 8.88 4.22 5.69
CA LEU A 23 8.94 2.77 5.62
C LEU A 23 7.53 2.20 5.84
N VAL A 24 7.03 1.49 4.83
CA VAL A 24 5.71 0.86 4.81
C VAL A 24 5.85 -0.57 4.31
N LEU A 25 4.83 -1.40 4.56
CA LEU A 25 4.80 -2.78 4.06
C LEU A 25 3.81 -2.88 2.90
N LEU A 26 4.24 -3.47 1.79
CA LEU A 26 3.41 -3.76 0.63
C LEU A 26 3.12 -5.25 0.57
N GLY A 27 1.85 -5.60 0.77
CA GLY A 27 1.30 -6.92 0.51
C GLY A 27 0.92 -7.07 -0.97
N THR A 28 1.35 -8.17 -1.58
CA THR A 28 1.04 -8.56 -2.97
C THR A 28 0.66 -10.04 -3.01
N VAL A 29 0.15 -10.52 -4.14
CA VAL A 29 -0.01 -11.96 -4.40
C VAL A 29 1.11 -12.42 -5.33
N GLU A 30 1.87 -13.43 -4.91
CA GLU A 30 2.97 -13.95 -5.71
C GLU A 30 2.49 -14.54 -7.03
N ALA A 31 3.16 -14.16 -8.13
CA ALA A 31 2.76 -14.58 -9.48
C ALA A 31 2.78 -16.10 -9.66
N ASP A 32 3.79 -16.78 -9.11
CA ASP A 32 4.04 -18.21 -9.32
C ASP A 32 3.24 -19.07 -8.34
N SER A 33 3.39 -18.83 -7.04
CA SER A 33 2.85 -19.67 -5.96
C SER A 33 1.39 -19.35 -5.61
N LYS A 34 0.90 -18.15 -6.00
CA LYS A 34 -0.35 -17.54 -5.51
C LYS A 34 -0.39 -17.32 -3.99
N ALA A 35 0.74 -17.47 -3.30
CA ALA A 35 0.86 -17.17 -1.88
C ALA A 35 0.88 -15.64 -1.66
N PRO A 36 0.49 -15.16 -0.47
CA PRO A 36 0.70 -13.76 -0.11
C PRO A 36 2.19 -13.47 0.06
N GLY A 37 2.66 -12.39 -0.54
CA GLY A 37 4.01 -11.86 -0.38
C GLY A 37 3.99 -10.49 0.30
N VAL A 38 5.00 -10.21 1.14
CA VAL A 38 5.15 -8.91 1.80
C VAL A 38 6.54 -8.36 1.54
N SER A 39 6.63 -7.07 1.23
CA SER A 39 7.91 -6.38 1.03
C SER A 39 7.90 -5.03 1.74
N ALA A 40 9.01 -4.69 2.41
CA ALA A 40 9.19 -3.36 2.97
C ALA A 40 9.67 -2.40 1.88
N ILE A 41 9.01 -1.25 1.74
CA ILE A 41 9.35 -0.19 0.78
C ILE A 41 9.36 1.16 1.47
N SER A 42 10.14 2.13 0.97
CA SER A 42 10.25 3.47 1.57
C SER A 42 9.85 4.62 0.64
N TRP A 43 9.74 4.36 -0.67
CA TRP A 43 9.43 5.36 -1.69
C TRP A 43 7.96 5.28 -2.05
N VAL A 44 7.13 5.84 -1.18
CA VAL A 44 5.68 5.92 -1.32
C VAL A 44 5.24 7.38 -1.18
N LYS A 45 4.20 7.78 -1.91
CA LYS A 45 3.65 9.14 -1.85
C LYS A 45 2.17 9.18 -2.21
N SER A 46 1.41 9.96 -1.46
CA SER A 46 0.02 10.29 -1.84
C SER A 46 0.01 11.27 -3.00
N CYS A 47 -0.65 10.92 -4.09
CA CYS A 47 -0.85 11.81 -5.24
C CYS A 47 -2.09 12.67 -5.07
N ASP A 48 -3.13 12.11 -4.47
CA ASP A 48 -4.34 12.77 -4.01
C ASP A 48 -5.00 11.90 -2.93
N GLU A 49 -6.17 12.31 -2.46
CA GLU A 49 -6.94 11.65 -1.40
C GLU A 49 -7.32 10.20 -1.71
N LYS A 50 -7.26 9.76 -2.97
CA LYS A 50 -7.68 8.41 -3.39
C LYS A 50 -6.57 7.59 -4.05
N ARG A 51 -5.42 8.19 -4.33
CA ARG A 51 -4.34 7.56 -5.09
C ARG A 51 -3.01 7.70 -4.38
N ILE A 52 -2.38 6.56 -4.12
CA ILE A 52 -1.00 6.46 -3.65
C ILE A 52 -0.15 5.90 -4.80
N ARG A 53 1.05 6.42 -4.97
CA ARG A 53 2.07 5.86 -5.86
C ARG A 53 3.28 5.43 -5.04
N PHE A 54 3.97 4.42 -5.53
CA PHE A 54 5.26 4.01 -5.00
C PHE A 54 6.19 3.61 -6.13
N SER A 55 7.48 3.60 -5.84
CA SER A 55 8.52 3.23 -6.78
C SER A 55 9.17 1.92 -6.36
N VAL A 56 9.47 1.07 -7.33
CA VAL A 56 10.23 -0.17 -7.15
C VAL A 56 11.27 -0.28 -8.26
N THR A 57 12.33 -1.05 -8.01
CA THR A 57 13.33 -1.35 -9.04
C THR A 57 12.74 -2.21 -10.16
N THR A 58 13.24 -2.05 -11.38
CA THR A 58 12.73 -2.75 -12.58
C THR A 58 12.86 -4.27 -12.53
N ASN A 59 13.79 -4.79 -11.73
CA ASN A 59 13.99 -6.22 -11.47
C ASN A 59 13.20 -6.75 -10.26
N SER A 60 12.36 -5.93 -9.63
CA SER A 60 11.60 -6.33 -8.45
C SER A 60 10.51 -7.34 -8.79
N ARG A 61 10.37 -8.41 -7.99
CA ARG A 61 9.26 -9.36 -8.07
C ARG A 61 7.90 -8.69 -7.85
N ILE A 62 7.86 -7.55 -7.15
CA ILE A 62 6.65 -6.75 -6.96
C ILE A 62 6.00 -6.41 -8.31
N ILE A 63 6.81 -6.11 -9.34
CA ILE A 63 6.31 -5.80 -10.69
C ILE A 63 5.61 -7.03 -11.30
N ALA A 64 6.22 -8.21 -11.19
CA ALA A 64 5.63 -9.46 -11.70
C ALA A 64 4.33 -9.81 -10.95
N ASN A 65 4.33 -9.67 -9.63
CA ASN A 65 3.18 -9.91 -8.77
C ASN A 65 2.01 -9.00 -9.16
N ILE A 66 2.23 -7.69 -9.24
CA ILE A 66 1.17 -6.70 -9.56
C ILE A 66 0.65 -6.87 -10.99
N LYS A 67 1.51 -7.22 -11.95
CA LYS A 67 1.07 -7.52 -13.33
C LYS A 67 0.17 -8.76 -13.39
N ALA A 68 0.44 -9.77 -12.57
CA ALA A 68 -0.36 -10.99 -12.51
C ALA A 68 -1.64 -10.82 -11.68
N ASN A 69 -1.58 -10.03 -10.61
CA ASN A 69 -2.71 -9.68 -9.76
C ASN A 69 -2.54 -8.24 -9.21
N PRO A 70 -3.35 -7.26 -9.66
CA PRO A 70 -3.19 -5.87 -9.27
C PRO A 70 -3.64 -5.57 -7.83
N GLN A 71 -4.26 -6.53 -7.14
CA GLN A 71 -4.70 -6.36 -5.76
C GLN A 71 -3.51 -6.26 -4.82
N VAL A 72 -3.43 -5.16 -4.10
CA VAL A 72 -2.35 -4.88 -3.15
C VAL A 72 -2.88 -4.34 -1.83
N VAL A 73 -2.08 -4.47 -0.78
CA VAL A 73 -2.35 -3.86 0.52
C VAL A 73 -1.12 -3.06 0.93
N LEU A 74 -1.31 -1.77 1.23
CA LEU A 74 -0.30 -0.94 1.86
C LEU A 74 -0.58 -0.86 3.35
N THR A 75 0.33 -1.38 4.17
CA THR A 75 0.29 -1.26 5.62
C THR A 75 1.17 -0.12 6.06
N VAL A 76 0.57 0.88 6.70
CA VAL A 76 1.23 2.09 7.19
C VAL A 76 1.19 2.09 8.70
N VAL A 77 2.37 2.13 9.33
CA VAL A 77 2.50 2.28 10.79
C VAL A 77 2.86 3.74 11.07
N GLY A 78 2.01 4.44 11.82
CA GLY A 78 2.17 5.88 12.07
C GLY A 78 0.88 6.51 12.56
N LEU A 79 0.93 7.80 12.90
CA LEU A 79 -0.22 8.54 13.44
C LEU A 79 -0.88 7.83 14.63
N GLU A 80 -0.05 7.25 15.52
CA GLU A 80 -0.50 6.48 16.69
C GLU A 80 -1.39 5.28 16.35
N SER A 81 -1.34 4.81 15.11
CA SER A 81 -2.21 3.76 14.58
C SER A 81 -1.49 2.87 13.55
N VAL A 82 -2.22 1.89 13.02
CA VAL A 82 -1.82 1.05 11.91
C VAL A 82 -2.94 1.00 10.89
N TYR A 83 -2.65 1.47 9.68
CA TYR A 83 -3.62 1.55 8.59
C TYR A 83 -3.37 0.42 7.60
N SER A 84 -4.45 -0.23 7.16
CA SER A 84 -4.43 -1.16 6.03
C SER A 84 -5.21 -0.53 4.87
N ILE A 85 -4.48 -0.11 3.84
CA ILE A 85 -5.02 0.57 2.67
C ILE A 85 -5.04 -0.44 1.52
N LYS A 86 -6.23 -0.79 1.03
CA LYS A 86 -6.38 -1.74 -0.07
C LYS A 86 -6.40 -0.99 -1.40
N GLY A 87 -5.55 -1.43 -2.34
CA GLY A 87 -5.50 -0.94 -3.72
C GLY A 87 -6.00 -2.01 -4.69
N LEU A 88 -6.62 -1.55 -5.78
CA LEU A 88 -7.09 -2.35 -6.91
C LEU A 88 -6.54 -1.77 -8.22
#